data_AF-A0A0E9LWT1-F1
#
_entry.id   AF-A0A0E9LWT1-F1
#
_cell.length_a   1.000
_cell.length_b   1.000
_cell.length_c   1.000
_cell.angle_alpha   90.00
_cell.angle_beta   90.00
_cell.angle_gamma   90.00
#
_symmetry.space_group_name_H-M   'P 1'
#
loop_
_entity.id
_entity.type
_entity.pdbx_description
1 polymer ?
#
loop_
_entity_poly.entity_id
_entity_poly.type
_entity_poly.pdbx_seq_one_letter_code
_entity_poly.pdbx_strand_id
1 'polypeptide(L)'
;MILIGPFKQLVTMAELPERGALSDHQLQIIPHGGVLVAKGHFQAVGNFEQLKAEANPSSIQFMDQDLVAFPGLIDAHTHICWAGSRADDYAARLSGQSYQEIAARGGGIWSTVTQTRAAPLNN
;
A
#
# COMPACT_ATOMS: atom_id res chain seq x y z
N MET A 1 -20.05 -11.75 10.87
CA MET A 1 -19.74 -11.80 9.42
C MET A 1 -20.35 -10.55 8.82
N ILE A 2 -19.59 -9.79 8.05
CA ILE A 2 -20.00 -8.47 7.52
C ILE A 2 -19.86 -8.53 6.00
N LEU A 3 -20.89 -8.11 5.27
CA LEU A 3 -20.82 -7.89 3.83
C LEU A 3 -20.54 -6.41 3.56
N ILE A 4 -19.54 -6.11 2.75
CA ILE A 4 -19.14 -4.74 2.40
C ILE A 4 -19.27 -4.57 0.88
N GLY A 5 -19.96 -3.52 0.42
CA GLY A 5 -20.19 -3.21 -0.99
C GLY A 5 -21.57 -2.55 -1.20
N PRO A 6 -22.06 -2.42 -2.43
CA PRO A 6 -21.42 -2.81 -3.68
C PRO A 6 -20.32 -1.82 -4.06
N PHE A 7 -19.17 -2.34 -4.49
CA PHE A 7 -18.16 -1.58 -5.19
C PHE A 7 -18.48 -1.55 -6.68
N LYS A 8 -18.27 -0.42 -7.35
CA LYS A 8 -18.43 -0.30 -8.81
C LYS A 8 -17.58 -1.34 -9.52
N GLN A 9 -16.33 -1.48 -9.06
CA GLN A 9 -15.38 -2.49 -9.49
C GLN A 9 -14.62 -3.04 -8.28
N LEU A 10 -14.45 -4.36 -8.25
CA LEU A 10 -13.62 -5.04 -7.26
C LEU A 10 -12.54 -5.83 -8.00
N VAL A 11 -11.29 -5.40 -7.83
CA VAL A 11 -10.11 -6.03 -8.44
C VAL A 11 -9.49 -6.95 -7.40
N THR A 12 -9.44 -8.26 -7.66
CA THR A 12 -9.09 -9.24 -6.62
C THR A 12 -7.59 -9.50 -6.49
N MET A 13 -6.84 -9.28 -7.57
CA MET A 13 -5.45 -9.76 -7.74
C MET A 13 -5.30 -11.28 -7.53
N ALA A 14 -6.40 -12.04 -7.66
CA ALA A 14 -6.41 -13.49 -7.56
C ALA A 14 -6.01 -14.14 -8.88
N GLU A 15 -5.57 -15.41 -8.83
CA GLU A 15 -5.26 -16.24 -10.01
C GLU A 15 -4.17 -15.65 -10.92
N LEU A 16 -3.28 -14.82 -10.37
CA LEU A 16 -2.15 -14.24 -11.08
C LEU A 16 -0.88 -15.11 -10.93
N PRO A 17 0.06 -15.04 -11.89
CA PRO A 17 1.38 -15.66 -11.74
C PRO A 17 2.12 -15.14 -10.50
N GLU A 18 2.84 -16.01 -9.79
CA GLU A 18 3.64 -15.62 -8.62
C GLU A 18 4.81 -14.68 -8.97
N ARG A 19 5.26 -14.70 -10.22
CA ARG A 19 6.43 -13.94 -10.71
C ARG A 19 6.25 -13.55 -12.17
N GLY A 20 6.97 -12.50 -12.57
CA GLY A 20 6.99 -12.01 -13.95
C GLY A 20 6.12 -10.78 -14.15
N ALA A 21 6.12 -10.27 -15.39
CA ALA A 21 5.29 -9.14 -15.75
C ALA A 21 3.81 -9.55 -15.79
N LEU A 22 2.96 -8.66 -15.28
CA LEU A 22 1.50 -8.76 -15.41
C LEU A 22 1.02 -7.86 -16.53
N SER A 23 -0.12 -8.19 -17.10
CA SER A 23 -0.81 -7.41 -18.11
C SER A 23 -2.29 -7.28 -17.77
N ASP A 24 -2.91 -6.18 -18.20
CA ASP A 24 -4.25 -5.79 -17.75
C ASP A 24 -5.33 -6.84 -18.01
N HIS A 25 -5.21 -7.62 -19.09
CA HIS A 25 -6.18 -8.67 -19.44
C HIS A 25 -6.17 -9.86 -18.45
N GLN A 26 -5.14 -9.98 -17.62
CA GLN A 26 -5.05 -10.99 -16.58
C GLN A 26 -5.78 -10.57 -15.30
N LEU A 27 -6.11 -9.28 -15.15
CA LEU A 27 -6.76 -8.76 -13.96
C LEU A 27 -8.26 -9.10 -13.98
N GLN A 28 -8.70 -9.81 -12.94
CA GLN A 28 -10.12 -10.06 -12.72
C GLN A 28 -10.79 -8.83 -12.10
N ILE A 29 -11.74 -8.27 -12.83
CA ILE A 29 -12.57 -7.14 -12.37
C ILE A 29 -13.99 -7.64 -12.18
N ILE A 30 -14.47 -7.60 -10.94
CA ILE A 30 -15.85 -7.95 -10.60
C ILE A 30 -16.68 -6.66 -10.56
N PRO A 31 -17.62 -6.44 -11.52
CA PRO A 31 -18.54 -5.33 -11.46
C PRO A 31 -19.59 -5.54 -10.37
N HIS A 32 -20.01 -4.47 -9.69
CA HIS A 32 -20.94 -4.55 -8.56
C HIS A 32 -20.49 -5.56 -7.50
N GLY A 33 -19.20 -5.51 -7.16
CA GLY A 33 -18.54 -6.49 -6.30
C GLY A 33 -18.81 -6.24 -4.82
N GLY A 34 -18.72 -7.29 -4.01
CA GLY A 34 -18.78 -7.24 -2.56
C GLY A 34 -17.75 -8.19 -1.93
N VAL A 35 -17.44 -7.93 -0.66
CA VAL A 35 -16.58 -8.79 0.15
C VAL A 35 -17.30 -9.21 1.43
N LEU A 36 -17.27 -10.50 1.71
CA LEU A 36 -17.80 -11.08 2.94
C LEU A 36 -16.64 -11.33 3.89
N VAL A 37 -16.66 -10.69 5.07
CA VAL A 37 -15.56 -10.72 6.04
C VAL A 37 -16.04 -11.34 7.34
N ALA A 38 -15.27 -12.27 7.88
CA ALA A 38 -15.50 -12.81 9.21
C ALA A 38 -14.17 -13.03 9.93
N LYS A 39 -14.11 -12.62 11.21
CA LYS A 39 -12.92 -12.79 12.07
C LYS A 39 -11.63 -12.25 11.43
N GLY A 40 -11.71 -11.12 10.72
CA GLY A 40 -10.56 -10.49 10.06
C GLY A 40 -10.12 -11.13 8.73
N HIS A 41 -10.84 -12.14 8.24
CA HIS A 41 -10.52 -12.82 6.98
C HIS A 41 -11.65 -12.70 5.96
N PHE A 42 -11.27 -12.61 4.68
CA PHE A 42 -12.20 -12.75 3.56
C PHE A 42 -12.75 -14.18 3.53
N GLN A 43 -14.07 -14.30 3.61
CA GLN A 43 -14.80 -15.56 3.48
C GLN A 43 -15.23 -15.79 2.03
N ALA A 44 -15.68 -14.71 1.36
CA ALA A 44 -16.07 -14.73 -0.03
C ALA A 44 -15.86 -13.35 -0.67
N VAL A 45 -15.61 -13.36 -1.98
CA VAL A 45 -15.40 -12.19 -2.83
C VAL A 45 -16.15 -12.46 -4.12
N GLY A 46 -17.04 -11.56 -4.54
CA GLY A 46 -17.97 -11.89 -5.62
C GLY A 46 -18.95 -10.77 -5.92
N ASN A 47 -20.00 -11.06 -6.68
CA ASN A 47 -21.07 -10.12 -6.93
C ASN A 47 -21.83 -9.81 -5.62
N PHE A 48 -22.08 -8.54 -5.34
CA PHE A 48 -22.69 -8.09 -4.10
C PHE A 48 -24.08 -8.68 -3.85
N GLU A 49 -24.95 -8.72 -4.87
CA GLU A 49 -26.31 -9.23 -4.73
C GLU A 49 -26.34 -10.73 -4.48
N GLN A 50 -25.39 -11.48 -5.07
CA GLN A 50 -25.23 -12.91 -4.78
C GLN A 50 -24.80 -13.13 -3.33
N LEU A 51 -23.78 -12.38 -2.86
CA LEU A 51 -23.27 -12.49 -1.49
C LEU A 51 -24.29 -12.04 -0.43
N LYS A 52 -25.24 -11.19 -0.81
CA LYS A 52 -26.32 -10.72 0.08
C LYS A 52 -27.20 -11.85 0.58
N ALA A 53 -27.35 -12.94 -0.18
CA ALA A 53 -28.11 -14.13 0.24
C ALA A 53 -27.42 -14.90 1.38
N GLU A 54 -26.10 -14.78 1.50
CA GLU A 54 -25.27 -15.45 2.52
C GLU A 54 -25.03 -14.54 3.75
N ALA A 55 -25.27 -13.24 3.61
CA ALA A 55 -25.05 -12.25 4.64
C ALA A 55 -26.26 -12.10 5.57
N ASN A 56 -26.01 -11.79 6.84
CA ASN A 56 -27.06 -11.30 7.73
C ASN A 56 -27.43 -9.86 7.29
N PRO A 57 -28.72 -9.56 7.01
CA PRO A 57 -29.16 -8.22 6.62
C PRO A 57 -28.74 -7.11 7.59
N SER A 58 -28.64 -7.41 8.89
CA SER A 58 -28.20 -6.45 9.91
C SER A 58 -26.68 -6.24 9.94
N SER A 59 -25.91 -6.86 9.05
CA SER A 59 -24.45 -6.81 9.00
C SER A 59 -23.96 -6.49 7.58
N ILE A 60 -24.70 -5.65 6.87
CA ILE A 60 -24.32 -5.13 5.56
C ILE A 60 -23.80 -3.70 5.74
N GLN A 61 -22.57 -3.45 5.32
CA GLN A 61 -21.99 -2.14 5.17
C GLN A 61 -22.15 -1.70 3.72
N PHE A 62 -23.22 -0.95 3.46
CA PHE A 62 -23.57 -0.50 2.12
C PHE A 62 -22.68 0.67 1.67
N MET A 63 -22.10 0.59 0.47
CA MET A 63 -21.36 1.68 -0.17
C MET A 63 -22.31 2.47 -1.07
N ASP A 64 -22.53 3.74 -0.77
CA ASP A 64 -23.48 4.62 -1.49
C ASP A 64 -22.85 5.39 -2.67
N GLN A 65 -21.63 5.02 -3.06
CA GLN A 65 -20.82 5.71 -4.07
C GLN A 65 -20.17 4.71 -5.04
N ASP A 66 -19.84 5.20 -6.23
CA ASP A 66 -19.06 4.45 -7.22
C ASP A 66 -17.59 4.36 -6.77
N LEU A 67 -17.28 3.30 -6.04
CA LEU A 67 -15.95 3.02 -5.49
C LEU A 67 -15.28 1.84 -6.19
N VAL A 68 -13.96 1.91 -6.34
CA VAL A 68 -13.13 0.77 -6.75
C VAL A 68 -12.44 0.20 -5.52
N ALA A 69 -12.58 -1.10 -5.29
CA ALA A 69 -11.89 -1.82 -4.23
C ALA A 69 -10.83 -2.75 -4.81
N PHE A 70 -9.69 -2.82 -4.14
CA PHE A 70 -8.57 -3.71 -4.46
C PHE A 70 -7.78 -4.02 -3.17
N PRO A 71 -6.90 -5.04 -3.16
CA PRO A 71 -6.07 -5.33 -1.99
C PRO A 71 -5.23 -4.13 -1.56
N GLY A 72 -4.94 -4.02 -0.26
CA GLY A 72 -4.05 -2.99 0.24
C GLY A 72 -2.69 -3.06 -0.46
N LEU A 73 -2.13 -1.88 -0.77
CA LEU A 73 -0.80 -1.78 -1.38
C LEU A 73 0.28 -2.34 -0.43
N ILE A 74 1.28 -2.99 -1.01
CA ILE A 74 2.44 -3.51 -0.30
C ILE A 74 3.65 -2.67 -0.71
N ASP A 75 4.26 -1.99 0.26
CA ASP A 75 5.58 -1.37 0.08
C ASP A 75 6.66 -2.43 0.38
N ALA A 76 7.17 -3.05 -0.67
CA ALA A 76 8.15 -4.14 -0.57
C ALA A 76 9.58 -3.64 -0.27
N HIS A 77 9.86 -2.34 -0.44
CA HIS A 77 11.21 -1.81 -0.29
C HIS A 77 11.17 -0.38 0.24
N THR A 78 11.41 -0.25 1.53
CA THR A 78 11.59 1.04 2.19
C THR A 78 12.80 1.04 3.10
N HIS A 79 13.36 2.22 3.30
CA HIS A 79 14.37 2.48 4.33
C HIS A 79 13.74 3.32 5.44
N ILE A 80 12.55 2.98 5.93
CA ILE A 80 11.70 3.84 6.78
C ILE A 80 12.33 4.28 8.11
N CYS A 81 13.27 3.49 8.66
CA CYS A 81 13.86 3.74 9.97
C CYS A 81 15.24 4.38 9.85
N TRP A 82 15.32 5.69 10.04
CA TRP A 82 16.57 6.45 10.19
C TRP A 82 16.33 7.67 11.10
N ALA A 83 17.41 8.29 11.57
CA ALA A 83 17.32 9.59 12.24
C ALA A 83 18.00 10.69 11.41
N GLY A 84 17.54 11.92 11.61
CA GLY A 84 18.06 13.07 10.89
C GLY A 84 17.38 13.32 9.55
N SER A 85 17.95 14.25 8.78
CA SER A 85 17.45 14.67 7.47
C SER A 85 18.58 14.80 6.45
N ARG A 86 18.24 14.66 5.17
CA ARG A 86 19.11 14.93 4.02
C ARG A 86 18.68 16.17 3.22
N ALA A 87 17.92 17.08 3.83
CA ALA A 87 17.51 18.33 3.21
C ALA A 87 18.72 19.20 2.77
N ASP A 88 19.79 19.23 3.56
CA ASP A 88 21.01 19.99 3.21
C ASP A 88 21.73 19.43 1.97
N ASP A 89 21.76 18.11 1.84
CA ASP A 89 22.29 17.47 0.63
C ASP A 89 21.43 17.78 -0.59
N TYR A 90 20.11 17.84 -0.41
CA TYR A 90 19.19 18.21 -1.47
C TYR A 90 19.44 19.66 -1.92
N ALA A 91 19.56 20.62 -0.98
CA ALA A 91 19.88 22.01 -1.29
C ALA A 91 21.24 22.16 -2.00
N ALA A 92 22.25 21.39 -1.58
CA ALA A 92 23.57 21.39 -2.20
C ALA A 92 23.56 20.87 -3.65
N ARG A 93 22.77 19.83 -3.93
CA ARG A 93 22.57 19.35 -5.31
C ARG A 93 21.92 20.42 -6.18
N LEU A 94 20.91 21.13 -5.65
CA LEU A 94 20.28 22.25 -6.36
C LEU A 94 21.26 23.40 -6.63
N SER A 95 22.25 23.61 -5.76
CA SER A 95 23.31 24.60 -5.97
C SER A 95 24.42 24.13 -6.93
N GLY A 96 24.25 22.99 -7.60
CA GLY A 96 25.19 22.45 -8.58
C GLY A 96 26.32 21.59 -8.01
N GLN A 97 26.32 21.27 -6.71
CA GLN A 97 27.33 20.37 -6.15
C GLN A 97 27.09 18.92 -6.56
N SER A 98 28.16 18.26 -6.96
CA SER A 98 28.19 16.83 -7.28
C SER A 98 27.98 15.98 -6.03
N TYR A 99 27.57 14.73 -6.26
CA TYR A 99 27.48 13.73 -5.20
C TYR A 99 28.80 13.56 -4.43
N GLN A 100 29.93 13.61 -5.14
CA GLN A 100 31.27 13.41 -4.57
C GLN A 100 31.67 14.57 -3.66
N GLU A 101 31.38 15.82 -4.05
CA GLU A 101 31.63 17.01 -3.21
C GLU A 101 30.79 16.98 -1.93
N ILE A 102 29.52 16.60 -2.05
CA ILE A 102 28.61 16.46 -0.89
C ILE A 102 29.11 15.34 0.04
N ALA A 103 29.55 14.21 -0.51
CA ALA A 103 30.10 13.12 0.28
C ALA A 103 31.42 13.49 0.96
N ALA A 104 32.29 14.24 0.28
CA ALA A 104 33.60 14.66 0.80
C ALA A 104 33.51 15.54 2.05
N ARG A 105 32.41 16.31 2.19
CA ARG A 105 32.12 17.13 3.38
C ARG A 105 31.25 16.43 4.44
N GLY A 106 31.04 15.12 4.33
CA GLY A 106 30.29 14.32 5.31
C GLY A 106 28.79 14.20 5.06
N GLY A 107 28.29 14.64 3.90
CA GLY A 107 26.93 14.41 3.45
C GLY A 107 26.69 12.96 2.99
N GLY A 108 25.62 12.76 2.23
CA GLY A 108 25.25 11.46 1.67
C GLY A 108 24.82 10.46 2.75
N ILE A 109 25.13 9.18 2.51
CA ILE A 109 24.79 8.09 3.44
C ILE A 109 25.47 8.27 4.80
N TRP A 110 26.68 8.85 4.84
CA TRP A 110 27.42 9.06 6.09
C TRP A 110 26.70 10.02 7.04
N SER A 111 26.05 11.05 6.50
CA SER A 111 25.21 11.95 7.29
C SER A 111 24.06 11.19 7.97
N THR A 112 23.34 10.35 7.22
CA THR A 112 22.26 9.52 7.78
C THR A 112 22.79 8.52 8.81
N VAL A 113 23.91 7.82 8.53
CA VAL A 113 24.53 6.87 9.47
C VAL A 113 24.94 7.58 10.77
N THR A 114 25.55 8.75 10.67
CA THR A 114 26.02 9.52 11.83
C THR A 114 24.85 9.98 12.69
N GLN A 115 23.82 10.58 12.08
CA GLN A 115 22.63 11.04 12.79
C GLN A 115 21.85 9.87 13.41
N THR A 116 21.72 8.75 12.69
CA THR A 116 21.05 7.54 13.21
C THR A 116 21.80 6.93 14.41
N ARG A 117 23.13 6.93 14.40
CA ARG A 117 23.93 6.45 15.55
C ARG A 117 23.88 7.39 16.75
N ALA A 118 23.74 8.69 16.51
CA ALA A 118 23.62 9.70 17.56
C ALA A 118 22.21 9.78 18.16
N ALA A 119 21.21 9.12 17.54
CA ALA A 119 19.85 9.12 18.03
C ALA A 119 19.79 8.48 19.42
N PRO A 120 19.12 9.11 20.40
CA PRO A 120 18.97 8.52 21.72
C PRO A 120 18.15 7.24 21.62
N LEU A 121 18.53 6.23 22.41
CA LEU A 121 17.61 5.15 22.74
C LEU A 121 16.57 5.75 23.68
N ASN A 122 15.30 5.75 23.26
CA ASN A 122 14.21 6.03 24.17
C ASN A 122 14.18 4.86 25.18
N ASN A 123 14.75 5.08 26.37
CA ASN A 123 14.54 4.23 27.54
C ASN A 123 13.21 4.58 28.21
#